data_AF-A0A850DGX1-F1
#
_entry.id   AF-A0A850DGX1-F1
#
_cell.length_a   1.000
_cell.length_b   1.000
_cell.length_c   1.000
_cell.angle_alpha   90.00
_cell.angle_beta   90.00
_cell.angle_gamma   90.00
#
_symmetry.space_group_name_H-M   'P 1'
#
loop_
_entity.id
_entity.type
_entity.pdbx_description
1 polymer ?
#
loop_
_entity_poly.entity_id
_entity_poly.type
_entity_poly.pdbx_seq_one_letter_code
_entity_poly.pdbx_strand_id
1 'polypeptide(L)'
;MVTYHTTADTALGRRPSRLQLDLPEVVLALAASHFVSRAGGVVQSFLVLYLTQQQHLPPTTAGAVVATVGIGGVGSQILGGRLGDRIGRRNTMLIGFLGTALALIALGSADTVPAIAAAAAVLGLMGDLFRPAGAAMVADLPPRQRIRAFGLLFWAANLGFSVATVTAGILAKHGYGLLFWINATASVVAALIVWH
;
A
#
# COMPACT_ATOMS: atom_id res chain seq x y z
N MET A 1 -48.13 -36.72 -31.73
CA MET A 1 -46.89 -37.48 -31.90
C MET A 1 -45.75 -36.50 -31.61
N VAL A 2 -45.27 -36.48 -30.36
CA VAL A 2 -44.28 -35.52 -29.85
C VAL A 2 -42.94 -36.24 -29.79
N THR A 3 -41.98 -35.83 -30.61
CA THR A 3 -40.65 -36.45 -30.66
C THR A 3 -39.71 -35.70 -29.72
N TYR A 4 -39.33 -36.35 -28.62
CA TYR A 4 -38.27 -35.88 -27.73
C TYR A 4 -36.91 -36.19 -28.38
N HIS A 5 -36.18 -35.15 -28.81
CA HIS A 5 -34.75 -35.28 -29.08
C HIS A 5 -33.98 -35.01 -27.79
N THR A 6 -33.71 -36.09 -27.05
CA THR A 6 -32.69 -36.14 -26.01
C THR A 6 -31.32 -36.12 -26.69
N THR A 7 -30.64 -34.98 -26.68
CA THR A 7 -29.19 -34.90 -26.93
C THR A 7 -28.49 -34.71 -25.60
N ALA A 8 -28.21 -35.83 -24.96
CA ALA A 8 -27.17 -35.94 -23.96
C ALA A 8 -25.84 -36.04 -24.70
N ASP A 9 -25.13 -34.92 -24.88
CA ASP A 9 -23.70 -34.98 -25.13
C ASP A 9 -22.99 -33.65 -24.83
N THR A 10 -21.74 -33.76 -24.38
CA THR A 10 -20.77 -32.68 -24.08
C THR A 10 -20.79 -32.06 -22.67
N ALA A 11 -20.71 -32.92 -21.65
CA ALA A 11 -20.04 -32.59 -20.39
C ALA A 11 -18.49 -32.56 -20.56
N LEU A 12 -18.00 -31.78 -21.54
CA LEU A 12 -16.57 -31.64 -21.82
C LEU A 12 -16.00 -30.41 -21.10
N GLY A 13 -15.31 -30.67 -20.00
CA GLY A 13 -14.08 -29.96 -19.63
C GLY A 13 -14.09 -28.43 -19.72
N ARG A 14 -14.90 -27.76 -18.89
CA ARG A 14 -14.57 -26.39 -18.50
C ARG A 14 -13.29 -26.45 -17.67
N ARG A 15 -12.14 -26.33 -18.34
CA ARG A 15 -10.88 -25.92 -17.70
C ARG A 15 -11.24 -24.75 -16.77
N PRO A 16 -10.80 -24.73 -15.49
CA PRO A 16 -11.03 -23.55 -14.67
C PRO A 16 -10.50 -22.37 -15.47
N SER A 17 -11.42 -21.51 -15.90
CA SER A 17 -11.11 -20.32 -16.65
C SER A 17 -10.04 -19.62 -15.83
N ARG A 18 -8.84 -19.46 -16.40
CA ARG A 18 -7.86 -18.50 -15.91
C ARG A 18 -8.68 -17.28 -15.52
N LEU A 19 -8.51 -16.74 -14.31
CA LEU A 19 -9.13 -15.48 -13.92
C LEU A 19 -8.75 -14.43 -14.99
N GLN A 20 -9.52 -14.36 -16.07
CA GLN A 20 -9.42 -13.34 -17.10
C GLN A 20 -10.09 -12.16 -16.44
N LEU A 21 -9.32 -11.47 -15.61
CA LEU A 21 -9.79 -10.29 -14.90
C LEU A 21 -10.25 -9.20 -15.89
N ASP A 22 -9.92 -9.31 -17.19
CA ASP A 22 -10.14 -8.32 -18.23
C ASP A 22 -9.72 -6.92 -17.75
N LEU A 23 -8.59 -6.87 -17.06
CA LEU A 23 -8.03 -5.66 -16.50
C LEU A 23 -6.82 -5.22 -17.32
N PRO A 24 -6.67 -3.92 -17.61
CA PRO A 24 -5.47 -3.38 -18.22
C PRO A 24 -4.22 -3.72 -17.41
N GLU A 25 -3.08 -3.89 -18.08
CA GLU A 25 -1.77 -4.12 -17.41
C GLU A 25 -1.45 -3.04 -16.37
N VAL A 26 -1.86 -1.80 -16.63
CA VAL A 26 -1.74 -0.68 -15.70
C VAL A 26 -2.43 -0.96 -14.36
N VAL A 27 -3.58 -1.62 -14.34
CA VAL A 27 -4.30 -1.98 -13.10
C VAL A 27 -3.58 -3.09 -12.35
N LEU A 28 -2.97 -4.03 -13.07
CA LEU A 28 -2.15 -5.09 -12.47
C LEU A 28 -0.88 -4.51 -11.85
N ALA A 29 -0.19 -3.59 -12.54
CA ALA A 29 0.96 -2.86 -12.01
C ALA A 29 0.59 -2.01 -10.79
N LEU A 30 -0.59 -1.37 -10.83
CA LEU A 30 -1.13 -0.62 -9.69
C LEU A 30 -1.40 -1.53 -8.49
N ALA A 31 -2.01 -2.69 -8.70
CA ALA A 31 -2.26 -3.66 -7.64
C ALA A 31 -0.96 -4.28 -7.09
N ALA A 32 -0.01 -4.61 -7.96
CA ALA A 32 1.29 -5.18 -7.58
C ALA A 32 2.10 -4.18 -6.75
N SER A 33 2.21 -2.93 -7.18
CA SER A 33 2.90 -1.88 -6.42
C SER A 33 2.23 -1.60 -5.07
N HIS A 34 0.89 -1.54 -5.03
CA HIS A 34 0.17 -1.40 -3.78
C HIS A 34 0.41 -2.58 -2.84
N PHE A 35 0.36 -3.81 -3.36
CA PHE A 35 0.65 -5.01 -2.59
C PHE A 35 2.06 -4.97 -2.01
N VAL A 36 3.08 -4.71 -2.84
CA VAL A 36 4.49 -4.68 -2.42
C VAL A 36 4.71 -3.63 -1.33
N SER A 37 4.21 -2.41 -1.53
CA SER A 37 4.31 -1.35 -0.53
C SER A 37 3.60 -1.72 0.78
N ARG A 38 2.39 -2.31 0.70
CA ARG A 38 1.65 -2.75 1.90
C ARG A 38 2.31 -3.94 2.60
N ALA A 39 2.92 -4.87 1.85
CA ALA A 39 3.66 -6.01 2.40
C ALA A 39 4.94 -5.56 3.12
N GLY A 40 5.59 -4.52 2.61
CA GLY A 40 6.71 -3.86 3.27
C GLY A 40 6.34 -2.96 4.44
N GLY A 41 5.06 -2.60 4.60
CA GLY A 41 4.51 -1.65 5.58
C GLY A 41 4.64 -2.04 7.06
N VAL A 42 5.66 -2.81 7.41
CA VAL A 42 5.91 -3.42 8.71
C VAL A 42 6.06 -2.37 9.83
N VAL A 43 6.61 -1.20 9.51
CA VAL A 43 6.82 -0.10 10.46
C VAL A 43 5.50 0.45 11.00
N GLN A 44 4.44 0.55 10.18
CA GLN A 44 3.15 1.11 10.63
C GLN A 44 2.51 0.24 11.74
N SER A 45 2.65 -1.07 11.66
CA SER A 45 2.13 -2.01 12.67
C SER A 45 2.92 -1.99 13.97
N PHE A 46 4.20 -1.59 13.93
CA PHE A 46 5.13 -1.71 15.05
C PHE A 46 5.69 -0.38 15.56
N LEU A 47 5.26 0.75 15.00
CA LEU A 47 5.79 2.07 15.34
C LEU A 47 5.68 2.36 16.85
N VAL A 48 4.53 2.06 17.47
CA VAL A 48 4.36 2.23 18.93
C VAL A 48 5.37 1.38 19.72
N LEU A 49 5.57 0.13 19.30
CA LEU A 49 6.52 -0.78 19.96
C LEU A 49 7.95 -0.29 19.79
N TYR A 50 8.34 0.15 18.59
CA TYR A 50 9.65 0.79 18.36
C TYR A 50 9.86 2.00 19.28
N LEU A 51 8.87 2.90 19.34
CA LEU A 51 8.97 4.13 20.13
C LEU A 51 9.06 3.85 21.64
N THR A 52 8.34 2.85 22.13
CA THR A 52 8.31 2.53 23.57
C THR A 52 9.43 1.59 24.00
N GLN A 53 9.79 0.60 23.18
CA GLN A 53 10.77 -0.44 23.53
C GLN A 53 12.19 -0.06 23.15
N GLN A 54 12.41 0.60 22.01
CA GLN A 54 13.75 0.97 21.54
C GLN A 54 14.10 2.44 21.81
N GLN A 55 13.16 3.36 21.59
CA GLN A 55 13.36 4.79 21.88
C GLN A 55 12.99 5.15 23.33
N HIS A 56 12.52 4.17 24.12
CA HIS A 56 12.15 4.31 25.53
C HIS A 56 11.19 5.47 25.84
N LEU A 57 10.36 5.85 24.86
CA LEU A 57 9.39 6.94 25.02
C LEU A 57 8.18 6.48 25.84
N PRO A 58 7.57 7.39 26.62
CA PRO A 58 6.30 7.12 27.28
C PRO A 58 5.21 6.72 26.28
N PRO A 59 4.28 5.80 26.63
CA PRO A 59 3.19 5.39 25.74
C PRO A 59 2.31 6.56 25.25
N THR A 60 2.13 7.59 26.07
CA THR A 60 1.40 8.80 25.71
C THR A 60 2.10 9.58 24.60
N THR A 61 3.42 9.73 24.67
CA THR A 61 4.24 10.37 23.63
C THR A 61 4.27 9.53 22.36
N ALA A 62 4.43 8.20 22.46
CA ALA A 62 4.37 7.31 21.32
C ALA A 62 3.01 7.39 20.59
N GLY A 63 1.91 7.43 21.35
CA GLY A 63 0.56 7.66 20.82
C GLY A 63 0.43 9.01 20.11
N ALA A 64 0.97 10.08 20.68
CA ALA A 64 0.98 11.41 20.05
C ALA A 64 1.76 11.41 18.73
N VAL A 65 2.93 10.75 18.68
CA VAL A 65 3.70 10.58 17.44
C VAL A 65 2.90 9.81 16.40
N VAL A 66 2.25 8.70 16.76
CA VAL A 66 1.41 7.95 15.82
C VAL A 66 0.24 8.77 15.31
N ALA A 67 -0.34 9.65 16.14
CA ALA A 67 -1.40 10.56 15.69
C ALA A 67 -0.90 11.50 14.57
N THR A 68 0.38 11.90 14.57
CA THR A 68 0.94 12.72 13.49
C THR A 68 0.97 11.99 12.14
N VAL A 69 1.13 10.66 12.13
CA VAL A 69 0.98 9.84 10.91
C VAL A 69 -0.43 10.01 10.34
N GLY A 70 -1.46 9.96 11.20
CA GLY A 70 -2.85 10.17 10.80
C GLY A 70 -3.09 11.58 10.24
N ILE A 71 -2.53 12.62 10.87
CA ILE A 71 -2.59 14.00 10.38
C ILE A 71 -1.95 14.11 8.98
N GLY A 72 -0.77 13.51 8.80
CA GLY A 72 -0.11 13.41 7.50
C GLY A 72 -1.00 12.74 6.46
N GLY A 73 -1.61 11.60 6.81
CA GLY A 73 -2.55 10.87 5.95
C GLY A 73 -3.75 11.71 5.52
N VAL A 74 -4.33 12.52 6.41
CA VAL A 74 -5.39 13.47 6.03
C VAL A 74 -4.88 14.52 5.04
N GLY A 75 -3.68 15.07 5.28
CA GLY A 75 -3.03 16.01 4.35
C GLY A 75 -2.77 15.39 2.97
N SER A 76 -2.49 14.08 2.92
CA SER A 76 -2.21 13.36 1.68
C SER A 76 -3.39 13.36 0.71
N GLN A 77 -4.62 13.39 1.22
CA GLN A 77 -5.82 13.37 0.37
C GLN A 77 -5.91 14.67 -0.45
N ILE A 78 -5.59 15.80 0.18
CA ILE A 78 -5.56 17.12 -0.46
C ILE A 78 -4.36 17.24 -1.40
N LEU A 79 -3.18 16.85 -0.91
CA LEU A 79 -1.94 16.94 -1.67
C LEU A 79 -1.95 16.00 -2.89
N GLY A 80 -2.41 14.77 -2.70
CA GLY A 80 -2.45 13.73 -3.73
C GLY A 80 -3.46 14.03 -4.83
N GLY A 81 -4.60 14.64 -4.51
CA GLY A 81 -5.52 15.17 -5.53
C GLY A 81 -4.86 16.26 -6.37
N ARG A 82 -4.31 17.29 -5.71
CA ARG A 82 -3.65 18.41 -6.41
C ARG A 82 -2.44 17.97 -7.25
N LEU A 83 -1.57 17.12 -6.72
CA LEU A 83 -0.43 16.61 -7.47
C LEU A 83 -0.89 15.69 -8.60
N GLY A 84 -1.87 14.81 -8.34
CA GLY A 84 -2.45 13.91 -9.34
C GLY A 84 -2.98 14.66 -10.56
N ASP A 85 -3.64 15.79 -10.33
CA ASP A 85 -4.20 16.62 -11.39
C ASP A 85 -3.14 17.45 -12.12
N ARG A 86 -2.07 17.87 -11.42
CA ARG A 86 -1.11 18.86 -11.94
C ARG A 86 0.13 18.24 -12.60
N ILE A 87 0.68 17.17 -12.04
CA ILE A 87 1.90 16.51 -12.54
C ILE A 87 1.62 15.08 -13.02
N GLY A 88 0.36 14.65 -12.96
CA GLY A 88 -0.08 13.33 -13.37
C GLY A 88 -0.05 12.29 -12.25
N ARG A 89 -0.99 11.35 -12.31
CA ARG A 89 -1.24 10.35 -11.26
C ARG A 89 -0.05 9.41 -11.02
N ARG A 90 0.65 9.01 -12.08
CA ARG A 90 1.86 8.17 -11.99
C ARG A 90 2.97 8.85 -11.21
N ASN A 91 3.26 10.11 -11.53
CA ASN A 91 4.30 10.89 -10.86
C ASN A 91 3.94 11.13 -9.38
N THR A 92 2.67 11.36 -9.08
CA THR A 92 2.20 11.45 -7.69
C THR A 92 2.44 10.17 -6.91
N MET A 93 2.18 8.98 -7.48
CA MET A 93 2.48 7.71 -6.82
C MET A 93 3.98 7.52 -6.59
N LEU A 94 4.81 7.87 -7.57
CA LEU A 94 6.26 7.78 -7.47
C LEU A 94 6.81 8.68 -6.34
N ILE A 95 6.32 9.92 -6.27
CA ILE A 95 6.65 10.85 -5.19
C ILE A 95 6.21 10.28 -3.84
N GLY A 96 5.01 9.68 -3.77
CA GLY A 96 4.52 9.01 -2.57
C GLY A 96 5.47 7.90 -2.12
N PHE A 97 5.78 6.95 -2.98
CA PHE A 97 6.64 5.81 -2.64
C PHE A 97 8.08 6.22 -2.28
N LEU A 98 8.70 7.10 -3.05
CA LEU A 98 10.05 7.57 -2.76
C LEU A 98 10.07 8.45 -1.50
N GLY A 99 9.06 9.30 -1.32
CA GLY A 99 8.89 10.11 -0.11
C GLY A 99 8.69 9.26 1.13
N THR A 100 7.95 8.15 1.04
CA THR A 100 7.80 7.16 2.10
C THR A 100 9.15 6.53 2.46
N ALA A 101 9.95 6.11 1.47
CA ALA A 101 11.27 5.55 1.73
C ALA A 101 12.18 6.54 2.46
N LEU A 102 12.20 7.80 2.03
CA LEU A 102 12.97 8.86 2.70
C LEU A 102 12.47 9.14 4.12
N ALA A 103 11.15 9.19 4.31
CA ALA A 103 10.55 9.40 5.62
C ALA A 103 10.89 8.26 6.60
N LEU A 104 10.96 7.02 6.12
CA LEU A 104 11.36 5.87 6.93
C LEU A 104 12.83 5.94 7.35
N ILE A 105 13.72 6.35 6.44
CA ILE A 105 15.14 6.56 6.76
C ILE A 105 15.29 7.67 7.80
N ALA A 106 14.58 8.79 7.60
CA ALA A 106 14.58 9.90 8.55
C ALA A 106 14.03 9.48 9.93
N LEU A 107 12.93 8.74 9.97
CA LEU A 107 12.31 8.25 11.20
C LEU A 107 13.21 7.27 11.95
N GLY A 108 13.92 6.38 11.23
CA GLY A 108 14.87 5.43 11.81
C GLY A 108 16.19 6.06 12.27
N SER A 109 16.51 7.27 11.79
CA SER A 109 17.73 8.01 12.14
C SER A 109 17.48 9.17 13.12
N ALA A 110 16.23 9.36 13.56
CA ALA A 110 15.84 10.48 14.41
C ALA A 110 15.99 10.12 15.90
N ASP A 111 16.74 10.95 16.64
CA ASP A 111 17.01 10.76 18.07
C ASP A 111 16.20 11.69 18.97
N THR A 112 15.40 12.60 18.40
CA THR A 112 14.59 13.56 19.16
C THR A 112 13.11 13.42 18.84
N VAL A 113 12.26 13.54 19.86
CA VAL A 113 10.80 13.43 19.71
C VAL A 113 10.23 14.35 18.62
N PRO A 114 10.64 15.63 18.50
CA PRO A 114 10.15 16.49 17.42
C PRO A 114 10.56 16.00 16.03
N ALA A 115 11.79 15.51 15.86
CA ALA A 115 12.26 14.96 14.59
C ALA A 115 11.50 13.66 14.22
N ILE A 116 11.29 12.78 15.19
CA ILE A 116 10.48 11.57 15.03
C ILE A 116 9.04 11.92 14.63
N ALA A 117 8.42 12.88 15.31
CA ALA A 117 7.06 13.33 15.01
C ALA A 117 6.96 13.95 13.60
N ALA A 118 7.93 14.77 13.20
CA ALA A 118 7.98 15.35 11.86
C ALA A 118 8.14 14.25 10.79
N ALA A 119 9.05 13.29 10.99
CA ALA A 119 9.25 12.18 10.07
C ALA A 119 8.02 11.27 10.00
N ALA A 120 7.33 11.04 11.11
CA ALA A 120 6.08 10.28 11.17
C ALA A 120 4.93 11.00 10.43
N ALA A 121 4.83 12.32 10.54
CA ALA A 121 3.88 13.12 9.76
C ALA A 121 4.16 13.02 8.25
N VAL A 122 5.43 13.16 7.84
CA VAL A 122 5.84 13.00 6.44
C VAL A 122 5.57 11.57 5.95
N LEU A 123 5.82 10.57 6.78
CA LEU A 123 5.54 9.16 6.48
C LEU A 123 4.05 8.95 6.16
N GLY A 124 3.15 9.51 6.97
CA GLY A 124 1.71 9.46 6.71
C GLY A 124 1.32 10.24 5.45
N LEU A 125 1.90 11.42 5.26
CA LEU A 125 1.63 12.27 4.10
C LEU A 125 2.02 11.61 2.77
N MET A 126 3.20 10.99 2.72
CA MET A 126 3.71 10.35 1.50
C MET A 126 3.15 8.95 1.30
N GLY A 127 2.96 8.19 2.39
CA GLY A 127 2.47 6.81 2.34
C GLY A 127 1.05 6.67 1.81
N ASP A 128 0.19 7.66 2.06
CA ASP A 128 -1.21 7.62 1.63
C ASP A 128 -1.45 8.28 0.26
N LEU A 129 -0.42 8.92 -0.34
CA LEU A 129 -0.52 9.63 -1.62
C LEU A 129 -0.91 8.71 -2.79
N PHE A 130 -0.65 7.40 -2.65
CA PHE A 130 -1.10 6.38 -3.59
C PHE A 130 -2.63 6.28 -3.69
N ARG A 131 -3.37 6.40 -2.58
CA ARG A 131 -4.81 6.17 -2.53
C ARG A 131 -5.61 7.10 -3.46
N PRO A 132 -5.47 8.44 -3.39
CA PRO A 132 -6.22 9.34 -4.28
C PRO A 132 -5.79 9.17 -5.74
N ALA A 133 -4.49 9.03 -6.02
CA ALA A 133 -3.99 8.83 -7.38
C ALA A 133 -4.48 7.52 -8.01
N GLY A 134 -4.48 6.42 -7.23
CA GLY A 134 -4.89 5.09 -7.67
C GLY A 134 -6.40 4.99 -7.86
N ALA A 135 -7.18 5.58 -6.94
CA ALA A 135 -8.62 5.66 -7.06
C ALA A 135 -9.03 6.45 -8.32
N ALA A 136 -8.35 7.55 -8.61
CA ALA A 136 -8.59 8.32 -9.82
C ALA A 136 -8.23 7.51 -11.10
N MET A 137 -7.10 6.81 -11.12
CA MET A 137 -6.74 5.91 -12.24
C MET A 137 -7.78 4.82 -12.50
N VAL A 138 -8.30 4.20 -11.43
CA VAL A 138 -9.35 3.19 -11.57
C VAL A 138 -10.68 3.83 -12.00
N ALA A 139 -10.99 5.05 -11.54
CA ALA A 139 -12.21 5.76 -11.89
C ALA A 139 -12.32 6.09 -13.40
N ASP A 140 -11.21 6.18 -14.12
CA ASP A 140 -11.23 6.41 -15.58
C ASP A 140 -11.62 5.15 -16.38
N LEU A 141 -11.62 3.96 -15.77
CA LEU A 141 -11.96 2.71 -16.44
C LEU A 141 -13.46 2.61 -16.75
N PRO A 142 -13.89 1.72 -17.67
CA PRO A 142 -15.31 1.40 -17.85
C PRO A 142 -15.95 0.84 -16.56
N PRO A 143 -17.24 1.12 -16.27
CA PRO A 143 -17.90 0.72 -15.02
C PRO A 143 -17.75 -0.77 -14.63
N ARG A 144 -17.78 -1.68 -15.63
CA ARG A 144 -17.60 -3.12 -15.42
C ARG A 144 -16.19 -3.48 -14.92
N GLN A 145 -15.16 -2.74 -15.36
CA GLN A 145 -13.78 -2.96 -14.96
C GLN A 145 -13.46 -2.26 -13.62
N ARG A 146 -14.11 -1.11 -13.31
CA ARG A 146 -13.92 -0.37 -12.04
C ARG A 146 -14.11 -1.27 -10.82
N ILE A 147 -15.20 -2.04 -10.78
CA ILE A 147 -15.52 -2.91 -9.65
C ILE A 147 -14.42 -3.96 -9.44
N ARG A 148 -13.99 -4.61 -10.53
CA ARG A 148 -12.91 -5.61 -10.49
C ARG A 148 -11.57 -4.98 -10.07
N ALA A 149 -11.25 -3.81 -10.59
CA ALA A 149 -10.02 -3.08 -10.27
C ALA A 149 -9.97 -2.63 -8.81
N PHE A 150 -11.05 -2.03 -8.28
CA PHE A 150 -11.14 -1.69 -6.86
C PHE A 150 -11.08 -2.93 -5.97
N GLY A 151 -11.76 -4.02 -6.36
CA GLY A 151 -11.66 -5.30 -5.67
C GLY A 151 -10.23 -5.83 -5.62
N LEU A 152 -9.50 -5.76 -6.74
CA LEU A 152 -8.10 -6.18 -6.82
C LEU A 152 -7.20 -5.31 -5.92
N LEU A 153 -7.35 -3.99 -5.95
CA LEU A 153 -6.61 -3.09 -5.06
C LEU A 153 -6.91 -3.36 -3.58
N PHE A 154 -8.18 -3.63 -3.25
CA PHE A 154 -8.58 -3.99 -1.90
C PHE A 154 -7.90 -5.30 -1.45
N TRP A 155 -7.93 -6.34 -2.27
CA TRP A 155 -7.24 -7.60 -1.96
C TRP A 155 -5.73 -7.44 -1.86
N ALA A 156 -5.11 -6.70 -2.78
CA ALA A 156 -3.69 -6.36 -2.72
C ALA A 156 -3.33 -5.67 -1.40
N ALA A 157 -4.14 -4.69 -0.97
CA ALA A 157 -3.91 -3.97 0.27
C ALA A 157 -3.99 -4.86 1.52
N ASN A 158 -5.03 -5.71 1.58
CA ASN A 158 -5.27 -6.58 2.73
C ASN A 158 -4.24 -7.71 2.81
N LEU A 159 -3.95 -8.38 1.68
CA LEU A 159 -2.93 -9.43 1.65
C LEU A 159 -1.54 -8.86 1.99
N GLY A 160 -1.20 -7.68 1.44
CA GLY A 160 0.03 -6.99 1.81
C GLY A 160 0.07 -6.69 3.31
N PHE A 161 -1.00 -6.13 3.87
CA PHE A 161 -1.05 -5.86 5.31
C PHE A 161 -0.92 -7.12 6.17
N SER A 162 -1.54 -8.24 5.77
CA SER A 162 -1.36 -9.54 6.44
C SER A 162 0.09 -10.02 6.40
N VAL A 163 0.77 -9.89 5.26
CA VAL A 163 2.20 -10.21 5.14
C VAL A 163 3.03 -9.32 6.06
N ALA A 164 2.73 -8.02 6.09
CA ALA A 164 3.44 -7.06 6.94
C ALA A 164 3.29 -7.40 8.42
N THR A 165 2.08 -7.67 8.92
CA THR A 165 1.85 -7.98 10.34
C THR A 165 2.53 -9.27 10.79
N VAL A 166 2.49 -10.32 9.97
CA VAL A 166 3.21 -11.58 10.23
C VAL A 166 4.72 -11.35 10.25
N THR A 167 5.25 -10.65 9.23
CA THR A 167 6.68 -10.32 9.14
C THR A 167 7.11 -9.49 10.35
N ALA A 168 6.28 -8.53 10.77
CA ALA A 168 6.53 -7.68 11.93
C ALA A 168 6.66 -8.49 13.22
N GLY A 169 5.72 -9.41 13.46
CA GLY A 169 5.73 -10.26 14.65
C GLY A 169 6.97 -11.17 14.74
N ILE A 170 7.44 -11.68 13.59
CA ILE A 170 8.67 -12.49 13.51
C ILE A 170 9.91 -11.63 13.75
N LEU A 171 9.97 -10.46 13.11
CA LEU A 171 11.14 -9.59 13.13
C LEU A 171 11.26 -8.75 14.41
N ALA A 172 10.19 -8.63 15.20
CA ALA A 172 10.20 -8.00 16.52
C ALA A 172 11.32 -8.53 17.44
N LYS A 173 11.75 -9.77 17.22
CA LYS A 173 12.81 -10.43 18.00
C LYS A 173 14.24 -10.15 17.51
N HIS A 174 14.40 -9.58 16.31
CA HIS A 174 15.69 -9.45 15.62
C HIS A 174 16.18 -7.99 15.52
N GLY A 175 15.46 -7.04 16.13
CA GLY A 175 15.79 -5.61 16.16
C GLY A 175 14.99 -4.78 15.16
N TYR A 176 14.55 -3.59 15.58
CA TYR A 176 13.63 -2.78 14.78
C TYR A 176 14.28 -2.04 13.62
N GLY A 177 15.61 -1.85 13.63
CA GLY A 177 16.33 -1.17 12.53
C GLY A 177 16.11 -1.83 11.16
N LEU A 178 16.04 -3.17 11.11
CA LEU A 178 15.77 -3.93 9.89
C LEU A 178 14.38 -3.66 9.31
N LEU A 179 13.39 -3.31 10.16
CA LEU A 179 12.02 -3.03 9.74
C LEU A 179 11.94 -1.79 8.84
N PHE A 180 12.72 -0.75 9.17
CA PHE A 180 12.78 0.48 8.38
C PHE A 180 13.37 0.22 7.01
N TRP A 181 14.45 -0.56 6.92
CA TRP A 181 15.09 -0.92 5.66
C TRP A 181 14.21 -1.80 4.77
N ILE A 182 13.53 -2.79 5.34
CA ILE A 182 12.57 -3.64 4.61
C ILE A 182 11.46 -2.77 4.01
N ASN A 183 10.88 -1.88 4.83
CA ASN A 183 9.78 -1.03 4.39
C ASN A 183 10.23 0.01 3.33
N ALA A 184 11.41 0.60 3.51
CA ALA A 184 11.98 1.52 2.54
C ALA A 184 12.27 0.82 1.22
N THR A 185 12.86 -0.38 1.26
CA THR A 185 13.15 -1.19 0.05
C THR A 185 11.87 -1.56 -0.68
N ALA A 186 10.85 -2.02 0.03
CA ALA A 186 9.55 -2.35 -0.56
C ALA A 186 8.89 -1.12 -1.20
N SER A 187 9.01 0.06 -0.58
CA SER A 187 8.52 1.31 -1.16
C SER A 187 9.25 1.66 -2.46
N VAL A 188 10.58 1.50 -2.50
CA VAL A 188 11.37 1.70 -3.73
C VAL A 188 10.99 0.69 -4.81
N VAL A 189 10.81 -0.59 -4.47
CA VAL A 189 10.36 -1.61 -5.44
C VAL A 189 8.98 -1.28 -5.97
N ALA A 190 8.05 -0.84 -5.13
CA ALA A 190 6.72 -0.38 -5.57
C ALA A 190 6.82 0.81 -6.53
N ALA A 191 7.74 1.76 -6.29
CA ALA A 191 8.02 2.86 -7.20
C ALA A 191 8.52 2.36 -8.56
N LEU A 192 9.45 1.40 -8.58
CA LEU A 192 9.96 0.82 -9.83
C LEU A 192 8.87 0.08 -10.62
N ILE A 193 7.98 -0.64 -9.93
CA ILE A 193 6.84 -1.32 -10.58
C ILE A 193 5.88 -0.30 -11.20
N VAL A 194 5.62 0.83 -10.53
CA VAL A 194 4.77 1.90 -11.10
C VAL A 194 5.48 2.64 -12.23
N TRP A 195 6.81 2.75 -12.20
CA TRP A 195 7.61 3.45 -13.21
C TRP A 195 7.64 2.73 -14.57
N HIS A 196 7.53 1.40 -14.57
CA HIS A 196 7.41 0.60 -15.79
C HIS A 196 5.95 0.51 -16.24
#